data_AF-A0A809XKJ4-F1
#
_entry.id   AF-A0A809XKJ4-F1
#
_cell.length_a   1.000
_cell.length_b   1.000
_cell.length_c   1.000
_cell.angle_alpha   90.00
_cell.angle_beta   90.00
_cell.angle_gamma   90.00
#
_symmetry.space_group_name_H-M   'P 1'
#
loop_
_entity.id
_entity.type
_entity.pdbx_description
1 polymer ?
#
loop_
_entity_poly.entity_id
_entity_poly.type
_entity_poly.pdbx_seq_one_letter_code
_entity_poly.pdbx_strand_id
1 'polypeptide(L)' 'MVSYSAVVDLIQPTGTRTFTTIKIGGVDAVAELQAHDVSSHGERINLAIDLNRVVLIDPASGLVIS' A
#
# COMPACT_ATOMS: atom_id res chain seq x y z
N MET A 1 -8.21 -9.22 -7.75
CA MET A 1 -8.11 -8.32 -6.57
C MET A 1 -7.94 -9.18 -5.33
N VAL A 2 -6.99 -8.84 -4.45
CA VAL A 2 -6.75 -9.54 -3.17
C VAL A 2 -6.91 -8.56 -2.03
N SER A 3 -7.64 -8.96 -0.99
CA SER A 3 -7.77 -8.15 0.23
C SER A 3 -6.54 -8.30 1.12
N TYR A 4 -6.01 -7.18 1.60
CA TYR A 4 -4.85 -7.12 2.49
C TYR A 4 -5.15 -6.24 3.70
N SER A 5 -5.08 -6.81 4.90
CA SER A 5 -5.28 -6.06 6.14
C SER A 5 -3.93 -5.54 6.65
N ALA A 6 -3.84 -4.24 6.88
CA ALA A 6 -2.60 -3.58 7.27
C ALA A 6 -2.83 -2.58 8.39
N VAL A 7 -1.77 -2.33 9.17
CA VAL A 7 -1.73 -1.23 10.15
C VAL A 7 -1.05 -0.03 9.50
N VAL A 8 -1.60 1.15 9.76
CA VAL A 8 -1.10 2.42 9.26
C VAL A 8 0.02 2.93 10.15
N ASP A 9 1.20 3.12 9.58
CA ASP A 9 2.42 3.57 10.30
C ASP A 9 2.67 5.07 10.15
N LEU A 10 2.23 5.69 9.05
CA LEU A 10 2.39 7.13 8.81
C LEU A 10 1.23 7.62 7.95
N ILE A 11 0.70 8.81 8.28
CA ILE A 11 -0.37 9.48 7.51
C ILE A 11 0.14 10.82 7.00
N GLN A 12 -0.05 11.08 5.70
CA GLN A 12 0.35 12.30 5.03
C GLN A 12 -0.81 12.86 4.21
N PRO A 13 -1.60 13.79 4.77
CA PRO A 13 -2.67 14.46 4.05
C PRO A 13 -2.10 15.40 2.98
N THR A 14 -2.61 15.33 1.76
CA THR A 14 -2.18 16.15 0.62
C THR A 14 -3.35 16.89 -0.04
N GLY A 15 -4.40 17.18 0.73
CA GLY A 15 -5.63 17.80 0.25
C GLY A 15 -6.71 16.75 0.00
N THR A 16 -6.96 16.41 -1.26
CA THR A 16 -8.00 15.43 -1.65
C THR A 16 -7.56 13.98 -1.45
N ARG A 17 -6.25 13.75 -1.27
CA ARG A 17 -5.65 12.45 -1.07
C ARG A 17 -4.96 12.37 0.28
N THR A 18 -4.72 11.14 0.69
CA THR A 18 -3.84 10.85 1.82
C THR A 18 -2.92 9.72 1.42
N PHE A 19 -1.62 9.93 1.60
CA PHE A 19 -0.64 8.86 1.49
C PHE A 19 -0.47 8.23 2.86
N THR A 20 -0.51 6.90 2.90
CA THR A 20 -0.25 6.14 4.12
C THR A 20 0.89 5.16 3.91
N THR A 21 1.76 5.06 4.91
CA THR A 21 2.79 4.00 4.94
C THR A 21 2.24 2.79 5.70
N ILE A 22 2.43 1.62 5.12
CA ILE A 22 2.07 0.31 5.69
C ILE A 22 3.24 -0.66 5.50
N LYS A 23 3.13 -1.86 6.07
CA LYS A 23 4.05 -2.97 5.79
C LYS A 23 3.40 -4.06 4.93
N ILE A 24 4.09 -4.47 3.88
CA ILE A 24 3.79 -5.68 3.10
C ILE A 24 4.97 -6.63 3.24
N GLY A 25 4.76 -7.78 3.88
CA GLY A 25 5.85 -8.74 4.14
C GLY A 25 6.99 -8.15 4.98
N GLY A 26 6.72 -7.15 5.83
CA GLY A 26 7.72 -6.43 6.63
C GLY A 26 8.44 -5.29 5.91
N VAL A 27 8.22 -5.11 4.61
CA VAL A 27 8.78 -4.02 3.80
C VAL A 27 7.80 -2.85 3.77
N ASP A 28 8.31 -1.63 3.88
CA ASP A 28 7.50 -0.42 3.80
C ASP A 28 6.94 -0.24 2.39
N ALA A 29 5.64 0.04 2.32
CA ALA A 29 4.92 0.34 1.10
C ALA A 29 4.02 1.56 1.32
N VAL A 30 3.80 2.34 0.27
CA VAL A 30 2.93 3.52 0.31
C VAL A 30 1.64 3.21 -0.44
N ALA A 31 0.50 3.49 0.19
CA ALA A 31 -0.80 3.47 -0.46
C ALA A 31 -1.35 4.90 -0.58
N GLU A 32 -1.89 5.24 -1.76
CA GLU A 32 -2.67 6.47 -1.96
C GLU A 32 -4.15 6.17 -1.72
N LEU A 33 -4.77 6.91 -0.80
CA LEU A 33 -6.16 6.78 -0.40
C LEU A 33 -6.91 8.10 -0.57
N GLN A 34 -8.25 8.07 -0.47
CA GLN A 34 -9.03 9.30 -0.32
C GLN A 34 -8.74 9.94 1.05
N ALA A 35 -8.91 11.26 1.16
CA ALA A 35 -8.58 12.03 2.36
C ALA A 35 -9.27 11.56 3.67
N HIS A 36 -10.33 10.77 3.58
CA HIS A 36 -11.11 10.29 4.73
C HIS A 36 -11.12 8.76 4.86
N ASP A 37 -10.36 8.04 4.02
CA ASP A 37 -10.26 6.57 4.09
C ASP A 37 -9.37 6.10 5.24
N VAL A 38 -8.56 7.01 5.80
CA VAL A 38 -7.72 6.75 6.96
C VAL A 38 -7.66 8.01 7.81
N SER A 39 -7.80 7.85 9.12
CA SER A 39 -7.95 8.97 10.05
C SER A 39 -6.86 9.01 11.12
N SER A 40 -6.21 7.88 11.42
CA SER A 40 -5.30 7.80 12.57
C SER A 40 -4.12 6.84 12.41
N HIS A 41 -2.98 7.22 12.99
CA HIS A 41 -1.83 6.33 13.14
C HIS A 41 -2.23 5.10 13.96
N GLY A 42 -1.81 3.91 13.53
CA GLY A 42 -2.15 2.63 14.15
C GLY A 42 -3.52 2.07 13.74
N GLU A 43 -4.28 2.80 12.93
CA GLU A 43 -5.54 2.32 12.36
C GLU A 43 -5.32 1.10 11.49
N ARG A 44 -6.25 0.14 11.55
CA ARG A 44 -6.24 -1.02 10.69
C ARG A 44 -7.17 -0.80 9.51
N ILE A 45 -6.59 -0.87 8.32
CA ILE A 45 -7.30 -0.68 7.06
C ILE A 45 -7.28 -1.98 6.26
N ASN A 46 -8.32 -2.17 5.43
CA ASN A 46 -8.38 -3.26 4.48
C ASN A 46 -8.19 -2.69 3.07
N LEU A 47 -7.07 -3.03 2.46
CA LEU A 47 -6.72 -2.62 1.12
C LEU A 47 -7.13 -3.70 0.12
N ALA A 48 -7.46 -3.25 -1.08
CA ALA A 48 -7.73 -4.13 -2.19
C ALA A 48 -6.59 -3.99 -3.21
N ILE A 49 -5.73 -5.00 -3.29
CA ILE A 49 -4.58 -5.03 -4.19
C ILE A 49 -5.04 -5.55 -5.55
N ASP A 50 -4.93 -4.70 -6.57
CA ASP A 50 -5.19 -5.09 -7.97
C ASP A 50 -3.99 -5.85 -8.53
N LEU A 51 -4.07 -7.18 -8.49
CA LEU A 51 -3.03 -8.05 -9.03
C LEU A 51 -2.80 -7.90 -10.54
N ASN A 52 -3.74 -7.31 -11.29
CA ASN A 52 -3.51 -7.03 -12.72
C ASN A 52 -2.54 -5.87 -12.96
N ARG A 53 -2.15 -5.14 -11.90
CA ARG A 53 -1.19 -4.02 -11.93
C ARG A 53 0.11 -4.34 -11.21
N VAL A 54 0.26 -5.56 -10.71
CA VAL A 54 1.49 -6.01 -10.05
C VAL A 54 2.49 -6.43 -11.11
N VAL A 55 3.75 -6.05 -10.90
CA VAL A 55 4.88 -6.57 -11.69
C VAL A 55 5.68 -7.55 -10.84
N LEU A 56 6.08 -8.67 -11.44
CA LEU A 56 7.02 -9.60 -10.82
C LEU A 56 8.41 -9.35 -11.38
N ILE A 57 9.38 -9.15 -10.49
CA ILE A 57 10.77 -8.87 -10.86
C ILE A 57 11.64 -10.05 -10.40
N ASP A 58 12.43 -10.62 -11.31
CA ASP A 58 13.42 -11.63 -10.95
C ASP A 58 14.55 -11.00 -10.11
N PRO A 59 14.78 -11.45 -8.87
CA PRO A 59 15.79 -10.84 -8.00
C PRO A 59 17.23 -11.03 -8.49
N ALA A 60 17.51 -12.02 -9.33
CA ALA A 60 18.87 -12.25 -9.84
C ALA A 60 19.23 -11.30 -10.99
N SER A 61 18.31 -11.09 -11.94
CA SER A 61 18.54 -10.28 -13.14
C SER A 61 17.95 -8.87 -13.08
N GLY A 62 16.97 -8.61 -12.21
CA GLY A 62 16.21 -7.36 -12.16
C GLY A 62 15.20 -7.20 -13.29
N LEU A 63 14.95 -8.24 -14.09
CA LEU A 63 14.00 -8.19 -15.21
C LEU A 63 12.55 -8.39 -14.73
N VAL A 64 11.62 -7.69 -15.41
CA VAL A 64 10.18 -7.93 -15.25
C VAL A 64 9.81 -9.23 -15.96
N ILE A 65 9.13 -10.12 -15.25
CA ILE A 65 8.73 -11.45 -15.74
C ILE A 65 7.21 -11.69 -15.74
N SER A 66 6.43 -10.79 -15.14
CA SER A 66 4.97 -10.74 -15.25
C SER A 66 4.45 -9.35 -14.90
#